data_AF-A0A2M9P371-F1
#
_entry.id   AF-A0A2M9P371-F1
#
_cell.length_a   1.000
_cell.length_b   1.000
_cell.length_c   1.000
_cell.angle_alpha   90.00
_cell.angle_beta   90.00
_cell.angle_gamma   90.00
#
_symmetry.space_group_name_H-M   'P 1'
#
loop_
_entity.id
_entity.type
_entity.pdbx_description
1 polymer ?
#
loop_
_entity_poly.entity_id
_entity_poly.type
_entity_poly.pdbx_seq_one_letter_code
_entity_poly.pdbx_strand_id
1 'polypeptide(L)'
;EADEKTYSAEATVKVQGEVQNYRGRSQLKIRNIRITSDADGVTKADLIQTAPLSQEEMMETITQFIFEMRNPNIQRVTRHLIKKYQNEFLTFPAATKNHHEYMSGLAYHVVSMLGLAKAISTLYPSLDRDLLYAGVILHDLGKVHELSGPVSTVYTVEG
;
A
#
# COMPACT_ATOMS: atom_id res chain seq x y z
N GLU A 1 -28.98 13.76 10.35
CA GLU A 1 -28.96 13.62 8.87
C GLU A 1 -27.93 14.49 8.16
N ALA A 2 -27.83 15.82 8.41
CA ALA A 2 -26.83 16.66 7.75
C ALA A 2 -25.37 16.35 8.16
N ASP A 3 -25.13 16.15 9.46
CA ASP A 3 -23.79 15.83 9.97
C ASP A 3 -23.30 14.45 9.49
N GLU A 4 -24.20 13.48 9.39
CA GLU A 4 -23.88 12.12 8.95
C GLU A 4 -23.45 12.06 7.48
N LYS A 5 -24.03 12.94 6.64
CA LYS A 5 -23.55 13.16 5.26
C LYS A 5 -22.24 13.95 5.20
N THR A 6 -22.02 14.84 6.15
CA THR A 6 -20.83 15.72 6.17
C THR A 6 -19.60 14.96 6.67
N TYR A 7 -19.76 14.10 7.68
CA TYR A 7 -18.71 13.28 8.28
C TYR A 7 -18.85 11.83 7.85
N SER A 8 -18.73 11.59 6.54
CA SER A 8 -18.76 10.25 5.97
C SER A 8 -17.46 9.48 6.23
N ALA A 9 -17.50 8.16 6.02
CA ALA A 9 -16.27 7.34 6.00
C ALA A 9 -15.21 7.93 5.06
N GLU A 10 -13.94 7.76 5.41
CA GLU A 10 -12.76 8.30 4.71
C GLU A 10 -12.59 9.83 4.70
N ALA A 11 -13.53 10.58 5.29
CA ALA A 11 -13.40 12.03 5.45
C ALA A 11 -12.44 12.37 6.60
N THR A 12 -11.42 13.17 6.29
CA THR A 12 -10.49 13.67 7.31
C THR A 12 -11.09 14.86 8.06
N VAL A 13 -11.15 14.74 9.38
CA VAL A 13 -11.69 15.78 10.27
C VAL A 13 -10.63 16.37 11.19
N LYS A 14 -10.76 17.68 11.45
CA LYS A 14 -10.04 18.37 12.53
C LYS A 14 -10.93 18.40 13.76
N VAL A 15 -10.44 17.86 14.86
CA VAL A 15 -11.13 17.80 16.14
C VAL A 15 -10.42 18.67 17.16
N GLN A 16 -11.18 19.51 17.85
CA GLN A 16 -10.74 20.24 19.03
C GLN A 16 -11.52 19.71 20.23
N GLY A 17 -10.83 19.33 21.30
CA GLY A 17 -11.46 18.70 22.45
C GLY A 17 -10.51 18.52 23.62
N GLU A 18 -10.99 17.84 24.65
CA GLU A 18 -10.22 17.52 25.85
C GLU A 18 -10.14 16.00 26.01
N VAL A 19 -8.94 15.49 26.25
CA VAL A 19 -8.76 14.08 26.62
C VAL A 19 -8.91 13.95 28.12
N GLN A 20 -9.84 13.12 28.56
CA GLN A 20 -10.11 12.84 29.97
C GLN A 20 -9.87 11.35 30.25
N ASN A 21 -9.40 11.02 31.45
CA ASN A 21 -9.27 9.63 31.87
C ASN A 21 -10.56 9.20 32.57
N TYR A 22 -11.23 8.17 32.05
CA TYR A 22 -12.39 7.56 32.69
C TYR A 22 -12.14 6.06 32.89
N ARG A 23 -12.06 5.63 34.16
CA ARG A 23 -11.79 4.22 34.55
C ARG A 23 -10.53 3.63 33.89
N GLY A 24 -9.46 4.42 33.81
CA GLY A 24 -8.18 3.99 33.24
C GLY A 24 -8.14 4.01 31.72
N ARG A 25 -9.18 4.49 31.04
CA ARG A 25 -9.22 4.64 29.57
C ARG A 25 -9.29 6.11 29.20
N SER A 26 -8.46 6.52 28.25
CA SER A 26 -8.55 7.85 27.65
C SER A 26 -9.83 7.98 26.83
N GLN A 27 -10.63 9.00 27.12
CA GLN A 27 -11.80 9.41 26.35
C GLN A 27 -11.58 10.81 25.80
N LEU A 28 -11.81 10.98 24.49
CA LEU A 28 -11.79 12.29 23.86
C LEU A 28 -13.19 12.93 23.94
N LYS A 29 -13.30 14.03 24.66
CA LYS A 29 -14.49 14.88 24.68
C LYS A 29 -14.37 15.95 23.59
N ILE A 30 -15.13 15.78 22.51
CA ILE A 30 -15.12 16.69 21.35
C ILE A 30 -15.84 18.00 21.73
N ARG A 31 -15.17 19.13 21.53
CA ARG A 31 -15.76 20.48 21.65
C ARG A 31 -16.14 21.05 20.28
N ASN A 32 -15.33 20.80 19.27
CA ASN A 32 -15.56 21.24 17.90
C ASN A 32 -15.00 20.22 16.91
N ILE A 33 -15.67 20.06 15.77
CA ILE A 33 -15.28 19.16 14.69
C ILE A 33 -15.60 19.79 13.34
N ARG A 34 -14.67 19.71 12.38
CA ARG A 34 -14.89 20.16 11.00
C ARG A 34 -14.10 19.32 10.01
N ILE A 35 -14.48 19.37 8.74
CA ILE A 35 -13.68 18.82 7.65
C ILE A 35 -12.37 19.60 7.54
N THR A 36 -11.30 18.87 7.27
CA THR A 36 -9.98 19.47 7.02
C THR A 36 -9.96 20.25 5.71
N SER A 37 -9.06 21.23 5.66
CA SER A 37 -8.80 22.07 4.49
C SER A 37 -7.30 22.07 4.23
N ASP A 38 -6.87 22.51 3.05
CA ASP A 38 -5.44 22.61 2.70
C ASP A 38 -4.66 23.47 3.70
N ALA A 39 -5.32 24.46 4.33
CA ALA A 39 -4.73 25.30 5.37
C ALA A 39 -4.35 24.54 6.66
N ASP A 40 -4.84 23.31 6.86
CA ASP A 40 -4.47 22.48 8.00
C ASP A 40 -3.14 21.76 7.79
N GLY A 41 -2.62 21.68 6.56
CA GLY A 41 -1.33 21.08 6.25
C GLY A 41 -1.22 19.59 6.57
N VAL A 42 -2.36 18.88 6.63
CA VAL A 42 -2.43 17.45 6.93
C VAL A 42 -2.72 16.68 5.65
N THR A 43 -1.86 15.73 5.33
CA THR A 43 -2.06 14.80 4.22
C THR A 43 -2.71 13.50 4.70
N LYS A 44 -3.28 12.71 3.78
CA LYS A 44 -3.82 11.38 4.15
C LYS A 44 -2.73 10.46 4.75
N ALA A 45 -1.48 10.61 4.31
CA ALA A 45 -0.34 9.84 4.80
C ALA A 45 0.03 10.17 6.26
N ASP A 46 -0.34 11.34 6.78
CA ASP A 46 -0.10 11.72 8.17
C ASP A 46 -1.09 11.06 9.15
N LEU A 47 -2.19 10.53 8.61
CA LEU A 47 -3.33 10.03 9.40
C LEU A 47 -3.54 8.53 9.26
N ILE A 48 -2.93 7.94 8.24
CA ILE A 48 -3.01 6.53 7.92
C ILE A 48 -1.59 6.00 7.93
N GLN A 49 -1.39 4.82 8.50
CA GLN A 49 -0.09 4.17 8.42
C GLN A 49 0.30 3.99 6.94
N THR A 50 1.56 4.20 6.62
CA THR A 50 2.13 4.06 5.27
C THR A 50 3.37 3.17 5.30
N ALA A 51 3.79 2.70 4.13
CA ALA A 51 5.05 1.95 4.00
C ALA A 51 6.28 2.77 4.45
N PRO A 52 7.33 2.14 4.98
CA PRO A 52 8.56 2.82 5.37
C PRO A 52 9.36 3.44 4.21
N LEU A 53 9.02 3.11 2.96
CA LEU A 53 9.65 3.60 1.74
C LEU A 53 8.64 4.43 0.94
N SER A 54 9.12 5.45 0.24
CA SER A 54 8.31 6.21 -0.70
C SER A 54 7.89 5.36 -1.90
N GLN A 55 6.78 5.73 -2.55
CA GLN A 55 6.30 5.05 -3.76
C GLN A 55 7.34 5.13 -4.89
N GLU A 56 8.09 6.23 -4.97
CA GLU A 56 9.15 6.46 -5.95
C GLU A 56 10.32 5.48 -5.73
N GLU A 57 10.82 5.35 -4.50
CA GLU A 57 11.88 4.39 -4.17
C GLU A 57 11.46 2.94 -4.43
N MET A 58 10.23 2.58 -4.09
CA MET A 58 9.70 1.24 -4.34
C MET A 58 9.58 0.95 -5.85
N MET A 59 9.06 1.91 -6.61
CA MET A 59 8.91 1.77 -8.06
C MET A 59 10.27 1.72 -8.77
N GLU A 60 11.24 2.52 -8.32
CA GLU A 60 12.61 2.48 -8.82
C GLU A 60 13.22 1.10 -8.58
N THR A 61 13.11 0.58 -7.36
CA THR A 61 13.61 -0.75 -7.01
C THR A 61 13.01 -1.83 -7.90
N ILE A 62 11.69 -1.88 -8.03
CA ILE A 62 11.00 -2.86 -8.88
C ILE A 62 11.45 -2.73 -10.34
N THR A 63 11.60 -1.50 -10.83
CA THR A 63 12.06 -1.22 -12.19
C THR A 63 13.48 -1.73 -12.42
N GLN A 64 14.39 -1.57 -11.44
CA GLN A 64 15.74 -2.12 -11.50
C GLN A 64 15.71 -3.65 -11.60
N PHE A 65 14.91 -4.33 -10.78
CA PHE A 65 14.73 -5.79 -10.87
C PHE A 65 14.16 -6.23 -12.22
N ILE A 66 13.25 -5.46 -12.81
CA ILE A 66 12.73 -5.73 -14.16
C ILE A 66 13.84 -5.62 -15.21
N PHE A 67 14.70 -4.61 -15.12
CA PHE A 67 15.81 -4.43 -16.06
C PHE A 67 16.95 -5.44 -15.87
N GLU A 68 17.11 -6.03 -14.69
CA GLU A 68 18.04 -7.16 -14.49
C GLU A 68 17.62 -8.42 -15.27
N MET A 69 16.34 -8.56 -15.63
CA MET A 69 15.85 -9.74 -16.37
C MET A 69 16.39 -9.81 -17.80
N ARG A 70 16.83 -10.99 -18.22
CA ARG A 70 17.48 -11.20 -19.54
C ARG A 70 16.51 -11.70 -20.61
N ASN A 71 15.48 -12.45 -20.23
CA ASN A 71 14.46 -12.98 -21.11
C ASN A 71 13.49 -11.86 -21.51
N PRO A 72 13.49 -11.44 -22.79
CA PRO A 72 12.72 -10.28 -23.22
C PRO A 72 11.20 -10.53 -23.17
N ASN A 73 10.75 -11.79 -23.24
CA ASN A 73 9.33 -12.10 -23.16
C ASN A 73 8.81 -11.94 -21.74
N ILE A 74 9.52 -12.50 -20.76
CA ILE A 74 9.18 -12.38 -19.33
C ILE A 74 9.21 -10.90 -18.92
N GLN A 75 10.31 -10.21 -19.22
CA GLN A 75 10.48 -8.80 -18.88
C GLN A 75 9.34 -7.94 -19.46
N ARG A 76 8.96 -8.16 -20.72
CA ARG A 76 7.90 -7.40 -21.40
C ARG A 76 6.53 -7.62 -20.76
N VAL A 77 6.18 -8.86 -20.42
CA VAL A 77 4.90 -9.16 -19.75
C VAL A 77 4.87 -8.53 -18.36
N THR A 78 5.92 -8.72 -17.56
CA THR A 78 6.00 -8.16 -16.20
C THR A 78 5.91 -6.64 -16.23
N ARG A 79 6.70 -5.98 -17.09
CA ARG A 79 6.67 -4.52 -17.24
C ARG A 79 5.32 -4.01 -17.71
N HIS A 80 4.68 -4.71 -18.65
CA HIS A 80 3.37 -4.31 -19.16
C HIS A 80 2.32 -4.34 -18.04
N LEU A 81 2.28 -5.42 -17.26
CA LEU A 81 1.32 -5.59 -16.18
C LEU A 81 1.54 -4.56 -15.05
N ILE A 82 2.79 -4.36 -14.61
CA ILE A 82 3.09 -3.34 -13.59
C ILE A 82 2.74 -1.94 -14.08
N LYS A 83 3.05 -1.59 -15.35
CA LYS A 83 2.67 -0.30 -15.92
C LYS A 83 1.16 -0.12 -15.99
N LYS A 84 0.41 -1.19 -16.29
CA LYS A 84 -1.05 -1.16 -16.42
C LYS A 84 -1.74 -0.84 -15.08
N TYR A 85 -1.20 -1.33 -13.97
CA TYR A 85 -1.80 -1.22 -12.64
C TYR A 85 -0.94 -0.42 -11.66
N GLN A 86 -0.08 0.46 -12.16
CA GLN A 86 0.97 1.10 -11.37
C GLN A 86 0.41 1.88 -10.16
N ASN A 87 -0.66 2.65 -10.37
CA ASN A 87 -1.22 3.51 -9.33
C ASN A 87 -1.81 2.67 -8.20
N GLU A 88 -2.62 1.67 -8.53
CA GLU A 88 -3.24 0.75 -7.58
C GLU A 88 -2.16 -0.07 -6.87
N PHE A 89 -1.21 -0.64 -7.61
CA PHE A 89 -0.12 -1.43 -7.06
C PHE A 89 0.73 -0.66 -6.03
N LEU A 90 0.98 0.63 -6.28
CA LEU A 90 1.76 1.50 -5.38
C LEU A 90 0.97 2.03 -4.19
N THR A 91 -0.36 2.00 -4.22
CA THR A 91 -1.19 2.59 -3.17
C THR A 91 -1.88 1.56 -2.30
N PHE A 92 -2.17 0.37 -2.83
CA PHE A 92 -2.93 -0.66 -2.15
C PHE A 92 -2.15 -1.31 -0.99
N PRO A 93 -2.85 -1.78 0.05
CA PRO A 93 -2.24 -2.59 1.10
C PRO A 93 -1.94 -4.01 0.59
N ALA A 94 -1.07 -4.73 1.30
CA ALA A 94 -0.81 -6.13 0.97
C ALA A 94 -1.86 -7.08 1.54
N ALA A 95 -2.67 -6.66 2.52
CA ALA A 95 -3.66 -7.51 3.19
C ALA A 95 -4.77 -6.66 3.83
N THR A 96 -5.90 -7.29 4.14
CA THR A 96 -7.01 -6.67 4.88
C THR A 96 -6.83 -6.68 6.40
N LYS A 97 -5.99 -7.59 6.94
CA LYS A 97 -5.66 -7.74 8.37
C LYS A 97 -4.25 -8.33 8.54
N ASN A 98 -3.45 -7.76 9.44
CA ASN A 98 -2.04 -8.10 9.74
C ASN A 98 -1.04 -7.87 8.58
N HIS A 99 0.25 -7.71 8.92
CA HIS A 99 1.43 -7.53 8.05
C HIS A 99 1.19 -6.73 6.73
N HIS A 100 1.56 -5.44 6.74
CA HIS A 100 1.45 -4.53 5.60
C HIS A 100 0.01 -4.17 5.17
N GLU A 101 -0.94 -4.15 6.11
CA GLU A 101 -2.33 -3.69 5.94
C GLU A 101 -2.48 -2.17 5.73
N TYR A 102 -1.38 -1.48 5.42
CA TYR A 102 -1.29 -0.04 5.31
C TYR A 102 -1.10 0.41 3.87
N MET A 103 -1.33 1.70 3.61
CA MET A 103 -1.17 2.28 2.28
C MET A 103 0.25 2.04 1.74
N SER A 104 0.32 1.65 0.46
CA SER A 104 1.55 1.23 -0.22
C SER A 104 2.18 -0.07 0.31
N GLY A 105 1.46 -0.84 1.13
CA GLY A 105 1.93 -2.10 1.71
C GLY A 105 2.20 -3.19 0.67
N LEU A 106 1.43 -3.24 -0.43
CA LEU A 106 1.61 -4.24 -1.50
C LEU A 106 2.97 -4.10 -2.18
N ALA A 107 3.28 -2.90 -2.66
CA ALA A 107 4.57 -2.62 -3.29
C ALA A 107 5.74 -2.87 -2.32
N TYR A 108 5.59 -2.51 -1.05
CA TYR A 108 6.63 -2.72 -0.04
C TYR A 108 6.89 -4.21 0.24
N HIS A 109 5.82 -5.02 0.30
CA HIS A 109 5.91 -6.48 0.41
C HIS A 109 6.68 -7.09 -0.78
N VAL A 110 6.35 -6.68 -2.00
CA VAL A 110 7.05 -7.13 -3.21
C VAL A 110 8.53 -6.72 -3.20
N VAL A 111 8.86 -5.48 -2.84
CA VAL A 111 10.25 -5.02 -2.70
C VAL A 111 11.03 -5.88 -1.69
N SER A 112 10.42 -6.19 -0.54
CA SER A 112 11.03 -7.03 0.49
C SER A 112 11.29 -8.45 -0.03
N MET A 113 10.32 -9.03 -0.75
CA MET A 113 10.46 -10.35 -1.38
C MET A 113 11.50 -10.37 -2.51
N LEU A 114 11.65 -9.29 -3.27
CA LEU A 114 12.69 -9.18 -4.29
C LEU A 114 14.10 -9.19 -3.69
N GLY A 115 14.28 -8.56 -2.53
CA GLY A 115 15.51 -8.66 -1.75
C GLY A 115 15.86 -10.11 -1.40
N LEU A 116 14.86 -10.88 -0.93
CA LEU A 116 15.01 -12.31 -0.64
C LEU A 116 15.31 -13.13 -1.91
N ALA A 117 14.59 -12.89 -3.00
CA ALA A 117 14.79 -13.56 -4.28
C ALA A 117 16.22 -13.34 -4.81
N LYS A 118 16.75 -12.10 -4.69
CA LYS A 118 18.14 -11.79 -5.05
C LYS A 118 19.13 -12.60 -4.22
N ALA A 119 18.95 -12.65 -2.90
CA ALA A 119 19.81 -13.42 -2.01
C ALA A 119 19.79 -14.93 -2.34
N ILE A 120 18.60 -15.50 -2.52
CA ILE A 120 18.43 -16.93 -2.86
C ILE A 120 19.07 -17.24 -4.22
N SER A 121 18.82 -16.42 -5.24
CA SER A 121 19.41 -16.65 -6.57
C SER A 121 20.93 -16.52 -6.62
N THR A 122 21.51 -15.75 -5.69
CA THR A 122 22.97 -15.66 -5.53
C THR A 122 23.54 -16.94 -4.92
N LEU A 123 22.84 -17.54 -3.97
CA LEU A 123 23.23 -18.81 -3.34
C LEU A 123 23.02 -20.02 -4.27
N TYR A 124 22.02 -19.97 -5.14
CA TYR A 124 21.68 -21.04 -6.08
C TYR A 124 21.68 -20.53 -7.53
N PRO A 125 22.86 -20.45 -8.19
CA PRO A 125 22.98 -19.92 -9.55
C PRO A 125 22.24 -20.73 -10.63
N SER A 126 21.80 -21.96 -10.32
CA SER A 126 20.99 -22.79 -11.21
C SER A 126 19.53 -22.34 -11.31
N LEU A 127 19.07 -21.44 -10.43
CA LEU A 127 17.71 -20.90 -10.49
C LEU A 127 17.54 -19.95 -11.66
N ASP A 128 16.38 -20.03 -12.31
CA ASP A 128 15.95 -19.04 -13.30
C ASP A 128 15.57 -17.73 -12.59
N ARG A 129 16.50 -16.77 -12.62
CA ARG A 129 16.34 -15.45 -12.01
C ARG A 129 15.20 -14.66 -12.60
N ASP A 130 14.97 -14.79 -13.91
CA ASP A 130 13.95 -14.00 -14.61
C ASP A 130 12.56 -14.48 -14.20
N LEU A 131 12.34 -15.80 -14.17
CA LEU A 131 11.10 -16.38 -13.69
C LEU A 131 10.89 -16.11 -12.19
N LEU A 132 11.93 -16.20 -11.37
CA LEU A 132 11.82 -15.90 -9.94
C LEU A 132 11.42 -14.44 -9.69
N TYR A 133 12.09 -13.48 -10.34
CA TYR A 133 11.79 -12.06 -10.18
C TYR A 133 10.40 -11.72 -10.71
N ALA A 134 10.03 -12.22 -11.90
CA ALA A 134 8.69 -12.02 -12.45
C ALA A 134 7.61 -12.63 -11.57
N GLY A 135 7.83 -13.84 -11.07
CA GLY A 135 6.94 -14.51 -10.13
C GLY A 135 6.71 -13.66 -8.87
N VAL A 136 7.78 -13.18 -8.24
CA VAL A 136 7.68 -12.31 -7.07
C VAL A 136 6.96 -10.99 -7.38
N ILE A 137 7.26 -10.35 -8.50
CA ILE A 137 6.63 -9.06 -8.86
C ILE A 137 5.12 -9.22 -9.10
N LEU A 138 4.70 -10.34 -9.69
CA LEU A 138 3.34 -10.53 -10.17
C LEU A 138 2.46 -11.36 -9.24
N HIS A 139 3.01 -12.08 -8.24
CA HIS A 139 2.25 -13.07 -7.47
C HIS A 139 0.99 -12.50 -6.81
N ASP A 140 1.07 -11.27 -6.32
CA ASP A 140 0.01 -10.57 -5.59
C ASP A 140 -0.58 -9.41 -6.40
N LEU A 141 -0.28 -9.29 -7.70
CA LEU A 141 -0.81 -8.19 -8.53
C LEU A 141 -2.34 -8.21 -8.60
N GLY A 142 -2.96 -9.39 -8.45
CA GLY A 142 -4.41 -9.55 -8.37
C GLY A 142 -5.05 -8.70 -7.26
N LYS A 143 -4.29 -8.32 -6.23
CA LYS A 143 -4.78 -7.52 -5.11
C LYS A 143 -5.36 -6.17 -5.51
N VAL A 144 -4.95 -5.65 -6.67
CA VAL A 144 -5.50 -4.40 -7.23
C VAL A 144 -6.97 -4.52 -7.66
N HIS A 145 -7.48 -5.74 -7.84
CA HIS A 145 -8.90 -6.03 -8.08
C HIS A 145 -9.56 -6.64 -6.84
N GLU A 146 -8.80 -7.39 -6.04
CA GLU A 146 -9.25 -8.03 -4.80
C GLU A 146 -9.72 -7.05 -3.74
N LEU A 147 -9.06 -5.91 -3.69
CA LEU A 147 -9.21 -4.97 -2.59
C LEU A 147 -9.93 -3.71 -3.06
N SER A 148 -10.82 -3.19 -2.22
CA SER A 148 -11.65 -2.03 -2.56
C SER A 148 -10.86 -0.72 -2.69
N GLY A 149 -9.61 -0.67 -2.21
CA GLY A 149 -8.78 0.52 -2.25
C GLY A 149 -7.73 0.61 -1.13
N PRO A 150 -7.05 1.76 -1.02
CA PRO A 150 -5.93 1.96 -0.10
C PRO A 150 -6.32 2.28 1.35
N VAL A 151 -7.60 2.60 1.61
CA VAL A 151 -8.11 3.00 2.92
C VAL A 151 -9.31 2.13 3.27
N SER A 152 -9.43 1.71 4.54
CA SER A 152 -10.56 0.91 5.04
C SER A 152 -10.93 -0.28 4.15
N THR A 153 -9.89 -0.95 3.66
CA THR A 153 -9.96 -1.94 2.60
C THR A 153 -10.82 -3.14 2.95
N VAL A 154 -11.70 -3.53 2.03
CA VAL A 154 -12.48 -4.76 2.07
C VAL A 154 -12.30 -5.56 0.79
N TYR A 155 -12.63 -6.85 0.83
CA TYR A 155 -12.63 -7.71 -0.35
C TYR A 155 -13.74 -7.27 -1.34
N THR A 156 -13.44 -7.32 -2.62
CA THR A 156 -14.42 -7.09 -3.69
C THR A 156 -15.12 -8.40 -4.06
N VAL A 157 -16.09 -8.32 -4.97
CA VAL A 157 -16.71 -9.52 -5.56
C VAL A 157 -15.77 -10.22 -6.53
N GLU A 158 -14.87 -9.44 -7.16
CA GLU A 158 -13.90 -9.92 -8.14
C GLU A 158 -12.74 -10.67 -7.48
N GLY A 159 -12.58 -10.47 -6.17
CA GLY A 159 -12.01 -11.44 -5.25
C GLY A 159 -10.96 -10.82 -4.42
#